data_AF-A0AAN6PC73-F1
#
_entry.id   AF-A0AAN6PC73-F1
#
_cell.length_a   1.000
_cell.length_b   1.000
_cell.length_c   1.000
_cell.angle_alpha   90.00
_cell.angle_beta   90.00
_cell.angle_gamma   90.00
#
_symmetry.space_group_name_H-M   'P 1'
#
loop_
_entity.id
_entity.type
_entity.pdbx_description
1 polymer ?
#
loop_
_entity_poly.entity_id
_entity_poly.type
_entity_poly.pdbx_seq_one_letter_code
_entity_poly.pdbx_strand_id
1 'polypeptide(L)'
;MTSYDIPQYLLDRANIHDTVTKVPLYYDTANLPGLLTEIYAPSIGIDYTSILGGAPYTASRADWVEQVGGILDKFASTQHVTTGIIAHLPQPGANVARPETVTVHAQAGGSMVGKSESGDGRAALVQNGGLLEVELQRDSELEKQGQNPWRITKYKVTKKWDRGDATVLDLSKE
;
A
#
# COMPACT_ATOMS: atom_id res chain seq x y z
N MET A 1 11.00 25.34 -22.00
CA MET A 1 11.34 25.15 -20.57
C MET A 1 10.26 24.27 -19.98
N THR A 2 10.61 23.15 -19.36
CA THR A 2 9.67 22.39 -18.53
C THR A 2 9.47 23.17 -17.23
N SER A 3 8.22 23.32 -16.82
CA SER A 3 7.85 24.00 -15.57
C SER A 3 6.94 23.07 -14.80
N TYR A 4 7.36 22.69 -13.61
CA TYR A 4 6.50 22.08 -12.61
C TYR A 4 5.84 23.19 -11.82
N ASP A 5 4.59 23.49 -12.13
CA ASP A 5 3.86 24.59 -11.50
C ASP A 5 3.13 24.18 -10.22
N ILE A 6 2.62 25.17 -9.48
CA ILE A 6 1.93 24.95 -8.21
C ILE A 6 0.67 24.08 -8.41
N PRO A 7 -0.21 24.31 -9.40
CA PRO A 7 -1.36 23.43 -9.65
C PRO A 7 -0.97 21.97 -9.89
N GLN A 8 0.05 21.71 -10.72
CA GLN A 8 0.55 20.36 -10.97
C GLN A 8 1.10 19.73 -9.70
N TYR A 9 1.84 20.49 -8.89
CA TYR A 9 2.34 20.02 -7.60
C TYR A 9 1.22 19.60 -6.66
N LEU A 10 0.21 20.46 -6.50
CA LEU A 10 -0.92 20.19 -5.62
C LEU A 10 -1.73 18.98 -6.11
N LEU A 11 -1.95 18.86 -7.42
CA LEU A 11 -2.66 17.73 -8.02
C LEU A 11 -1.88 16.42 -7.86
N ASP A 12 -0.57 16.41 -8.13
CA ASP A 12 0.27 15.23 -7.92
C ASP A 12 0.27 14.82 -6.45
N ARG A 13 0.45 15.77 -5.53
CA ARG A 13 0.42 15.51 -4.09
C ARG A 13 -0.90 14.87 -3.64
N ALA A 14 -2.03 15.39 -4.12
CA ALA A 14 -3.36 14.84 -3.81
C ALA A 14 -3.53 13.42 -4.40
N ASN A 15 -3.19 13.25 -5.67
CA ASN A 15 -3.30 11.97 -6.35
C ASN A 15 -2.43 10.87 -5.71
N ILE A 16 -1.18 11.20 -5.34
CA ILE A 16 -0.28 10.27 -4.64
C ILE A 16 -0.84 9.91 -3.26
N HIS A 17 -1.32 10.90 -2.51
CA HIS A 17 -1.95 10.68 -1.22
C HIS A 17 -3.14 9.73 -1.33
N ASP A 18 -4.02 9.95 -2.31
CA ASP A 18 -5.20 9.11 -2.54
C ASP A 18 -4.78 7.69 -2.95
N THR A 19 -3.81 7.53 -3.86
CA THR A 19 -3.30 6.21 -4.24
C THR A 19 -2.75 5.44 -3.04
N VAL A 20 -2.00 6.10 -2.14
CA VAL A 20 -1.40 5.44 -0.96
C VAL A 20 -2.45 5.12 0.10
N THR A 21 -3.41 6.00 0.34
CA THR A 21 -4.48 5.81 1.34
C THR A 21 -5.57 4.85 0.90
N LYS A 22 -5.80 4.70 -0.41
CA LYS A 22 -6.71 3.68 -0.94
C LYS A 22 -6.25 2.26 -0.67
N VAL A 23 -4.94 1.99 -0.53
CA VAL A 23 -4.45 0.63 -0.25
C VAL A 23 -5.05 0.03 1.03
N PRO A 24 -4.88 0.62 2.23
CA PRO A 24 -5.49 0.10 3.44
C PRO A 24 -7.02 0.07 3.37
N LEU A 25 -7.64 1.10 2.77
CA LEU A 25 -9.09 1.15 2.58
C LEU A 25 -9.61 -0.02 1.72
N TYR A 26 -8.93 -0.33 0.62
CA TYR A 26 -9.34 -1.40 -0.29
C TYR A 26 -9.05 -2.79 0.29
N TYR A 27 -8.05 -2.93 1.15
CA TYR A 27 -7.88 -4.14 1.97
C TYR A 27 -9.07 -4.35 2.90
N ASP A 28 -9.43 -3.33 3.68
CA ASP A 28 -10.48 -3.45 4.70
C ASP A 28 -11.89 -3.54 4.11
N THR A 29 -12.09 -3.08 2.88
CA THR A 29 -13.36 -3.18 2.15
C THR A 29 -13.39 -4.32 1.13
N ALA A 30 -12.34 -5.15 1.07
CA ALA A 30 -12.16 -6.22 0.09
C ALA A 30 -12.34 -5.76 -1.37
N ASN A 31 -11.97 -4.51 -1.70
CA ASN A 31 -12.06 -3.96 -3.04
C ASN A 31 -10.86 -4.37 -3.91
N LEU A 32 -10.75 -5.67 -4.19
CA LEU A 32 -9.71 -6.23 -5.06
C LEU A 32 -9.72 -5.62 -6.49
N PRO A 33 -10.89 -5.38 -7.13
CA PRO A 33 -10.92 -4.72 -8.43
C PRO A 33 -10.27 -3.33 -8.41
N GLY A 34 -10.52 -2.54 -7.35
CA GLY A 34 -9.91 -1.22 -7.18
C GLY A 34 -8.39 -1.27 -7.02
N LEU A 35 -7.86 -2.28 -6.30
CA LEU A 35 -6.41 -2.50 -6.19
C LEU A 35 -5.79 -2.72 -7.58
N LEU A 36 -6.45 -3.50 -8.42
CA LEU A 36 -5.95 -3.85 -9.76
C LEU A 36 -5.94 -2.65 -10.72
N THR A 37 -6.98 -1.82 -10.69
CA THR A 37 -7.20 -0.76 -11.70
C THR A 37 -6.69 0.61 -11.27
N GLU A 38 -6.71 0.92 -9.97
CA GLU A 38 -6.43 2.26 -9.47
C GLU A 38 -5.08 2.40 -8.75
N ILE A 39 -4.53 1.29 -8.24
CA ILE A 39 -3.41 1.36 -7.30
C ILE A 39 -2.11 0.87 -7.91
N TYR A 40 -2.12 -0.35 -8.43
CA TYR A 40 -0.88 -1.02 -8.76
C TYR A 40 -0.46 -0.83 -10.23
N ALA A 41 0.84 -0.62 -10.43
CA ALA A 41 1.45 -0.67 -11.75
C ALA A 41 1.45 -2.13 -12.27
N PRO A 42 1.59 -2.38 -13.58
CA PRO A 42 1.54 -3.74 -14.13
C PRO A 42 2.51 -4.74 -13.46
N SER A 43 3.64 -4.25 -12.97
CA SER A 43 4.66 -5.00 -12.22
C SER A 43 4.98 -4.25 -10.92
N ILE A 44 5.09 -4.99 -9.81
CA ILE A 44 5.24 -4.41 -8.47
C ILE A 44 6.30 -5.20 -7.70
N GLY A 45 7.25 -4.50 -7.09
CA GLY A 45 8.15 -5.05 -6.08
C GLY A 45 7.48 -5.08 -4.70
N ILE A 46 7.42 -6.25 -4.08
CA ILE A 46 6.79 -6.48 -2.78
C ILE A 46 7.87 -6.85 -1.76
N ASP A 47 7.90 -6.12 -0.65
CA ASP A 47 8.78 -6.41 0.50
C ASP A 47 7.95 -6.41 1.79
N TYR A 48 7.46 -7.60 2.13
CA TYR A 48 6.77 -7.90 3.38
C TYR A 48 7.62 -8.80 4.30
N THR A 49 8.94 -8.87 4.08
CA THR A 49 9.84 -9.78 4.81
C THR A 49 9.72 -9.62 6.33
N SER A 50 9.52 -8.39 6.80
CA SER A 50 9.38 -8.11 8.24
C SER A 50 8.05 -8.57 8.87
N ILE A 51 7.01 -8.81 8.05
CA ILE A 51 5.67 -9.20 8.49
C ILE A 51 5.47 -10.71 8.27
N LEU A 52 5.76 -11.20 7.06
CA LEU A 52 5.43 -12.55 6.60
C LEU A 52 6.65 -13.47 6.48
N GLY A 53 7.87 -12.95 6.70
CA GLY A 53 9.10 -13.66 6.38
C GLY A 53 9.38 -13.71 4.87
N GLY A 54 10.29 -14.58 4.46
CA GLY A 54 10.69 -14.72 3.04
C GLY A 54 11.59 -13.58 2.54
N ALA A 55 11.78 -13.52 1.22
CA ALA A 55 12.59 -12.51 0.55
C ALA A 55 11.72 -11.55 -0.28
N PRO A 56 12.15 -10.30 -0.51
CA PRO A 56 11.50 -9.41 -1.46
C PRO A 56 11.41 -10.04 -2.84
N TYR A 57 10.31 -9.81 -3.55
CA TYR A 57 10.06 -10.36 -4.87
C TYR A 57 9.31 -9.38 -5.75
N THR A 58 9.25 -9.68 -7.05
CA THR A 58 8.45 -8.93 -8.02
C THR A 58 7.32 -9.81 -8.50
N ALA A 59 6.12 -9.26 -8.61
CA ALA A 59 4.94 -9.93 -9.15
C ALA A 59 4.22 -9.07 -10.19
N SER A 60 3.43 -9.71 -11.04
CA SER A 60 2.42 -8.96 -11.79
C SER A 60 1.35 -8.44 -10.83
N ARG A 61 0.68 -7.33 -11.19
CA ARG A 61 -0.42 -6.83 -10.35
C ARG A 61 -1.58 -7.82 -10.19
N ALA A 62 -1.81 -8.67 -11.18
CA ALA A 62 -2.88 -9.65 -11.13
C ALA A 62 -2.56 -10.71 -10.06
N ASP A 63 -1.36 -11.30 -10.14
CA ASP A 63 -0.90 -12.31 -9.18
C ASP A 63 -0.84 -11.73 -7.76
N TRP A 64 -0.36 -10.48 -7.62
CA TRP A 64 -0.30 -9.82 -6.31
C TRP A 64 -1.70 -9.58 -5.72
N VAL A 65 -2.66 -9.08 -6.51
CA VAL A 65 -4.02 -8.83 -6.01
C VAL A 65 -4.74 -10.14 -5.66
N GLU A 66 -4.54 -11.21 -6.43
CA GLU A 66 -5.05 -12.53 -6.09
C GLU A 66 -4.46 -13.03 -4.76
N GLN A 67 -3.14 -12.90 -4.58
CA GLN A 67 -2.48 -13.26 -3.33
C GLN A 67 -3.00 -12.44 -2.14
N VAL A 68 -3.19 -11.13 -2.32
CA VAL A 68 -3.80 -10.27 -1.29
C VAL A 68 -5.20 -10.75 -0.94
N GLY A 69 -6.03 -11.13 -1.92
CA GLY A 69 -7.35 -11.71 -1.68
C GLY A 69 -7.27 -12.95 -0.79
N GLY A 70 -6.42 -13.91 -1.15
CA GLY A 70 -6.22 -15.11 -0.34
C GLY A 70 -5.68 -14.85 1.07
N ILE A 71 -4.87 -13.79 1.26
CA ILE A 71 -4.41 -13.35 2.58
C ILE A 71 -5.57 -12.75 3.38
N LEU A 72 -6.36 -11.85 2.79
CA LEU A 72 -7.48 -11.18 3.46
C LEU A 72 -8.56 -12.19 3.88
N ASP A 73 -8.80 -13.20 3.06
CA ASP A 73 -9.75 -14.29 3.35
C ASP A 73 -9.37 -15.13 4.57
N LYS A 74 -8.14 -15.04 5.09
CA LYS A 74 -7.75 -15.74 6.33
C LYS A 74 -8.22 -15.01 7.60
N PHE A 75 -8.59 -13.74 7.48
CA PHE A 75 -9.08 -12.94 8.60
C PHE A 75 -10.60 -12.91 8.64
N ALA A 76 -11.15 -12.79 9.85
CA ALA A 76 -12.57 -12.46 10.03
C ALA A 76 -12.82 -10.97 9.74
N SER A 77 -11.86 -10.11 10.10
CA SER A 77 -11.89 -8.68 9.79
C SER A 77 -10.48 -8.09 9.89
N THR A 78 -10.22 -7.03 9.12
CA THR A 78 -8.99 -6.23 9.23
C THR A 78 -9.34 -4.75 9.38
N GLN A 79 -8.40 -4.01 9.97
CA GLN A 79 -8.39 -2.57 9.93
C GLN A 79 -6.96 -2.08 9.78
N HIS A 80 -6.68 -1.38 8.69
CA HIS A 80 -5.39 -0.81 8.38
C HIS A 80 -5.46 0.72 8.44
N VAL A 81 -4.38 1.32 8.94
CA VAL A 81 -4.26 2.78 9.07
C VAL A 81 -2.90 3.20 8.54
N THR A 82 -2.90 4.09 7.55
CA THR A 82 -1.70 4.75 7.04
C THR A 82 -1.74 6.23 7.40
N THR A 83 -0.71 6.73 8.06
CA THR A 83 -0.63 8.13 8.53
C THR A 83 0.76 8.71 8.30
N GLY A 84 0.92 10.04 8.48
CA GLY A 84 2.21 10.70 8.31
C GLY A 84 2.78 10.54 6.89
N ILE A 85 1.92 10.60 5.88
CA ILE A 85 2.27 10.38 4.47
C ILE A 85 3.08 11.56 3.94
N ILE A 86 4.33 11.29 3.56
CA ILE A 86 5.25 12.26 2.98
C ILE A 86 5.65 11.77 1.58
N ALA A 87 5.12 12.43 0.56
CA ALA A 87 5.56 12.27 -0.83
C ALA A 87 6.75 13.19 -1.11
N HIS A 88 7.87 12.61 -1.53
CA HIS A 88 9.12 13.32 -1.80
C HIS A 88 9.11 13.97 -3.20
N LEU A 89 8.18 14.90 -3.41
CA LEU A 89 8.10 15.70 -4.63
C LEU A 89 9.06 16.91 -4.56
N PRO A 90 9.69 17.31 -5.69
CA PRO A 90 10.42 18.57 -5.74
C PRO A 90 9.46 19.77 -5.56
N GLN A 91 9.96 20.88 -5.02
CA GLN A 91 9.19 22.11 -4.96
C GLN A 91 8.92 22.64 -6.38
N PRO A 92 7.73 23.20 -6.66
CA PRO A 92 7.43 23.79 -7.96
C PRO A 92 8.33 24.99 -8.24
N GLY A 93 8.71 25.20 -9.50
CA GLY A 93 9.61 26.29 -9.87
C GLY A 93 10.03 26.31 -11.34
N ALA A 94 10.60 27.45 -11.73
CA ALA A 94 11.18 27.61 -13.07
C ALA A 94 12.32 26.59 -13.27
N ASN A 95 12.31 25.89 -14.40
CA ASN A 95 13.29 24.85 -14.76
C ASN A 95 13.25 23.59 -13.87
N VAL A 96 12.20 23.41 -13.07
CA VAL A 96 11.96 22.14 -12.37
C VAL A 96 11.13 21.24 -13.30
N ALA A 97 11.67 20.06 -13.61
CA ALA A 97 10.91 19.05 -14.33
C ALA A 97 9.86 18.42 -13.39
N ARG A 98 8.65 18.23 -13.91
CA ARG A 98 7.62 17.48 -13.20
C ARG A 98 8.07 16.01 -13.09
N PRO A 99 7.98 15.37 -11.91
CA PRO A 99 8.59 14.06 -11.69
C PRO A 99 7.77 12.91 -12.31
N GLU A 100 8.47 11.94 -12.91
CA GLU A 100 7.87 10.70 -13.42
C GLU A 100 7.74 9.60 -12.36
N THR A 101 8.57 9.69 -11.32
CA THR A 101 8.58 8.77 -10.18
C THR A 101 8.66 9.53 -8.86
N VAL A 102 8.16 8.92 -7.79
CA VAL A 102 8.19 9.50 -6.45
C VAL A 102 8.30 8.41 -5.41
N THR A 103 9.06 8.67 -4.35
CA THR A 103 9.07 7.85 -3.14
C THR A 103 8.15 8.47 -2.11
N VAL A 104 7.38 7.64 -1.41
CA VAL A 104 6.54 8.02 -0.29
C VAL A 104 6.98 7.25 0.95
N HIS A 105 7.05 7.97 2.08
CA HIS A 105 7.20 7.37 3.39
C HIS A 105 5.96 7.64 4.23
N ALA A 106 5.52 6.65 5.01
CA ALA A 106 4.40 6.78 5.92
C ALA A 106 4.57 5.88 7.15
N GLN A 107 3.79 6.16 8.19
CA GLN A 107 3.51 5.20 9.26
C GLN A 107 2.38 4.28 8.81
N ALA A 108 2.49 3.00 9.12
CA ALA A 108 1.45 2.01 8.85
C ALA A 108 1.14 1.21 10.11
N GLY A 109 -0.13 0.87 10.29
CA GLY A 109 -0.58 -0.04 11.34
C GLY A 109 -1.69 -0.93 10.82
N GLY A 110 -1.77 -2.14 11.38
CA GLY A 110 -2.81 -3.12 11.09
C GLY A 110 -3.34 -3.73 12.38
N SER A 111 -4.66 -3.92 12.44
CA SER A 111 -5.33 -4.76 13.42
C SER A 111 -6.09 -5.84 12.65
N MET A 112 -5.84 -7.12 12.96
CA MET A 112 -6.45 -8.24 12.27
C MET A 112 -7.03 -9.23 13.26
N VAL A 113 -8.27 -9.62 13.01
CA VAL A 113 -9.00 -10.61 13.81
C VAL A 113 -8.99 -11.92 13.03
N GLY A 114 -8.46 -12.98 13.65
CA GLY A 114 -8.48 -14.32 13.09
C GLY A 114 -9.88 -14.94 13.06
N LYS A 115 -10.08 -15.93 12.20
CA LYS A 115 -11.35 -16.69 12.13
C LYS A 115 -11.55 -17.67 13.29
N SER A 116 -10.48 -18.01 14.00
CA SER A 116 -10.51 -18.89 15.17
C SER A 116 -10.58 -18.11 16.48
N GLU A 117 -11.22 -18.69 17.48
CA GLU A 117 -11.21 -18.17 18.84
C GLU A 117 -9.84 -18.41 19.50
N SER A 118 -9.37 -17.46 20.29
CA SER A 118 -8.28 -17.63 21.25
C SER A 118 -8.73 -18.51 22.42
N GLY A 119 -7.77 -19.03 23.19
CA GLY A 119 -8.04 -19.93 24.32
C GLY A 119 -8.91 -19.34 25.45
N ASP A 120 -9.26 -18.06 25.40
CA ASP A 120 -10.17 -17.36 26.30
C ASP A 120 -11.60 -17.15 25.73
N GLY A 121 -11.91 -17.76 24.58
CA GLY A 121 -13.23 -17.70 23.94
C GLY A 121 -13.54 -16.38 23.22
N ARG A 122 -12.53 -15.54 22.99
CA ARG A 122 -12.65 -14.32 22.15
C ARG A 122 -12.04 -14.58 20.78
N ALA A 123 -12.38 -13.78 19.77
CA ALA A 123 -11.70 -13.89 18.48
C ALA A 123 -10.22 -13.49 18.63
N ALA A 124 -9.30 -14.31 18.12
CA ALA A 124 -7.88 -14.04 18.21
C ALA A 124 -7.55 -12.71 17.50
N LEU A 125 -6.77 -11.84 18.14
CA LEU A 125 -6.44 -10.51 17.62
C LEU A 125 -4.93 -10.33 17.60
N VAL A 126 -4.43 -9.80 16.48
CA VAL A 126 -3.06 -9.30 16.35
C VAL A 126 -3.08 -7.85 15.89
N GLN A 127 -2.17 -7.06 16.45
CA GLN A 127 -1.93 -5.69 16.05
C GLN A 127 -0.45 -5.52 15.73
N ASN A 128 -0.16 -4.75 14.70
CA ASN A 128 1.21 -4.40 14.34
C ASN A 128 1.29 -2.92 13.93
N GLY A 129 2.47 -2.36 14.12
CA GLY A 129 2.81 -1.02 13.66
C GLY A 129 4.19 -1.00 13.02
N GLY A 130 4.37 -0.12 12.05
CA GLY A 130 5.57 -0.09 11.24
C GLY A 130 5.69 1.13 10.33
N LEU A 131 6.66 1.04 9.44
CA LEU A 131 6.92 2.04 8.40
C LEU A 131 6.52 1.46 7.04
N LEU A 132 5.94 2.33 6.22
CA LEU A 132 5.63 2.07 4.83
C LEU A 132 6.58 2.90 3.96
N GLU A 133 7.22 2.24 3.00
CA GLU A 133 7.98 2.83 1.91
C GLU A 133 7.34 2.40 0.59
N VAL A 134 6.93 3.38 -0.22
CA VAL A 134 6.28 3.15 -1.52
C VAL A 134 7.06 3.89 -2.59
N GLU A 135 7.27 3.24 -3.73
CA GLU A 135 7.66 3.93 -4.95
C GLU A 135 6.46 3.94 -5.90
N LEU A 136 6.17 5.10 -6.48
CA LEU A 136 5.13 5.28 -7.47
C LEU A 136 5.73 5.77 -8.78
N GLN A 137 5.12 5.34 -9.87
CA GLN A 137 5.40 5.79 -11.21
C GLN A 137 4.14 6.40 -11.82
N ARG A 138 4.33 7.43 -12.63
CA ARG A 138 3.28 8.06 -13.41
C ARG A 138 2.96 7.25 -14.68
N ASP A 139 1.67 7.09 -14.94
CA ASP A 139 1.12 6.54 -16.17
C ASP A 139 0.63 7.68 -17.07
N SER A 140 1.32 7.90 -18.19
CA SER A 140 1.02 8.97 -19.13
C SER A 140 -0.27 8.75 -19.92
N GLU A 141 -0.73 7.51 -20.09
CA GLU A 141 -1.98 7.22 -20.79
C GLU A 141 -3.19 7.53 -19.90
N LEU A 142 -3.10 7.21 -18.61
CA LEU A 142 -4.11 7.60 -17.63
C LEU A 142 -4.19 9.12 -17.45
N GLU A 143 -3.04 9.80 -17.45
CA GLU A 143 -3.00 11.26 -17.37
C GLU A 143 -3.72 11.92 -18.57
N LYS A 144 -3.48 11.42 -19.79
CA LYS A 144 -4.18 11.90 -21.00
C LYS A 144 -5.69 11.72 -20.93
N GLN A 145 -6.15 10.73 -20.17
CA GLN A 145 -7.57 10.45 -19.95
C GLN A 145 -8.17 11.28 -18.80
N GLY A 146 -7.38 12.16 -18.17
CA GLY A 146 -7.82 12.95 -17.02
C GLY A 146 -8.00 12.16 -15.73
N GLN A 147 -7.41 10.95 -15.66
CA GLN A 147 -7.47 10.09 -14.48
C GLN A 147 -6.25 10.32 -13.57
N ASN A 148 -6.32 9.85 -12.32
CA ASN A 148 -5.15 9.80 -11.44
C ASN A 148 -4.08 8.88 -12.07
N PRO A 149 -2.90 9.39 -12.42
CA PRO A 149 -1.89 8.64 -13.16
C PRO A 149 -0.90 7.88 -12.26
N TRP A 150 -0.91 8.09 -10.95
CA TRP A 150 0.11 7.53 -10.06
C TRP A 150 -0.21 6.08 -9.71
N ARG A 151 0.74 5.18 -9.96
CA ARG A 151 0.63 3.75 -9.68
C ARG A 151 1.83 3.25 -8.89
N ILE A 152 1.58 2.38 -7.91
CA ILE A 152 2.60 1.81 -7.05
C ILE A 152 3.42 0.77 -7.83
N THR A 153 4.73 0.96 -7.87
CA THR A 153 5.71 0.03 -8.45
C THR A 153 6.51 -0.71 -7.38
N LYS A 154 6.54 -0.21 -6.15
CA LYS A 154 7.15 -0.89 -5.00
C LYS A 154 6.33 -0.64 -3.74
N TYR A 155 6.10 -1.69 -2.97
CA TYR A 155 5.39 -1.62 -1.70
C TYR A 155 6.16 -2.39 -0.63
N LYS A 156 6.74 -1.65 0.33
CA LYS A 156 7.56 -2.21 1.39
C LYS A 156 7.02 -1.84 2.76
N VAL A 157 6.81 -2.86 3.61
CA VAL A 157 6.41 -2.68 5.00
C VAL A 157 7.51 -3.17 5.92
N THR A 158 7.93 -2.29 6.84
CA THR A 158 8.89 -2.62 7.90
C THR A 158 8.19 -2.60 9.25
N LYS A 159 7.85 -3.78 9.78
CA LYS A 159 7.31 -3.96 11.13
C LYS A 159 8.28 -3.38 12.17
N LYS A 160 7.75 -2.63 13.13
CA LYS A 160 8.49 -2.11 14.28
C LYS A 160 8.07 -2.78 15.58
N TRP A 161 6.80 -3.16 15.69
CA TRP A 161 6.27 -3.90 16.82
C TRP A 161 5.06 -4.72 16.42
N ASP A 162 4.76 -5.74 17.21
CA ASP A 162 3.52 -6.50 17.21
C ASP A 162 3.01 -6.68 18.65
N ARG A 163 1.70 -6.93 18.77
CA ARG A 163 1.03 -7.25 20.02
C ARG A 163 -0.17 -8.15 19.75
N GLY A 164 -0.44 -9.08 20.65
CA GLY A 164 -1.57 -10.00 20.55
C GLY A 164 -1.15 -11.40 20.11
N ASP A 165 -2.07 -12.13 19.53
CA ASP A 165 -1.86 -13.52 19.12
C ASP A 165 -1.17 -13.61 17.76
N ALA A 166 0.14 -13.88 17.79
CA ALA A 166 0.94 -14.00 16.57
C ALA A 166 0.48 -15.13 15.63
N THR A 167 -0.29 -16.11 16.11
CA THR A 167 -0.79 -17.20 15.27
C THR A 167 -1.81 -16.73 14.24
N VAL A 168 -2.42 -15.56 14.44
CA VAL A 168 -3.30 -14.92 13.45
C VAL A 168 -2.54 -14.59 12.15
N LEU A 169 -1.22 -14.34 12.23
CA LEU A 169 -0.35 -14.08 11.07
C LEU A 169 0.32 -15.34 10.52
N ASP A 170 0.07 -16.52 11.10
CA ASP A 170 0.64 -17.77 10.63
C ASP A 170 -0.13 -18.28 9.40
N LEU A 171 0.28 -17.79 8.23
CA LEU A 171 -0.34 -18.12 6.95
C LEU A 171 -0.02 -19.55 6.47
N SER A 172 0.80 -20.32 7.20
CA SER A 172 1.25 -21.66 6.82
C SER A 172 0.32 -22.79 7.25
N LYS A 173 -0.64 -22.50 8.13
CA LYS A 173 -1.61 -23.49 8.64
C LYS A 173 -2.84 -23.59 7.73
N GLU A 174 -2.69 -24.34 6.65
CA GLU A 174 -3.79 -25.05 5.96
C GLU A 174 -3.32 -26.44 5.53
#